data_AF-A0A2P4T538-F1
#
_entry.id   AF-A0A2P4T538-F1
#
_cell.length_a   1.000
_cell.length_b   1.000
_cell.length_c   1.000
_cell.angle_alpha   90.00
_cell.angle_beta   90.00
_cell.angle_gamma   90.00
#
_symmetry.space_group_name_H-M   'P 1'
#
loop_
_entity.id
_entity.type
_entity.pdbx_description
1 polymer ?
#
loop_
_entity_poly.entity_id
_entity_poly.type
_entity_poly.pdbx_seq_one_letter_code
_entity_poly.pdbx_strand_id
1 'polypeptide(L)'
;FDGNFNTNVSRTISCDRLSTTVNSRAFNPGRDLNSVLADNLKSNPGIKWQYFSSEEGIFTVFPAHKFRCKGSYEHRSRPVYVSTVRPQSKHIVVIVDHGASVTETQLQIAKDAAQVILSSIDEHDKISVLTVADTVRTCSLDQCYKTFLSPATSETKRKMSTFVSSIKSSDSPTQHAIGFQKAFQLIRNTNNGTKLQGKGVTGLKELAFLRDLAEQNSVKYGVPDRTTLPVIKGSMMVLNQLSNLETTVGRFYTNLPNRMIDEAVFSLPFSDEMGDGLIMTVSKPCYFGNLLLGIVGVDVNLAYILEDVTYYQDSLGSYTFLIDNKGYTLMHPSLTRPYLLSEPPLHTDIIHYENIPKFELVRQNILSIPLGSQIITVPVNSSLSWHVNKLREVGKEAYNVSYAWKMVQDTSFILCVVVIQPEIPVKQLKNLNTVPSSKLLYHRLDLLGQPNACLHFKQLATLESPTVMLSAGSFSSPYEHLSQPETKRMVEHYTAYLSDNTRLIANPGLKFSVRNEVMATSHVTDEWMTQMEMSSYEQLNSYIVRRYIATPNGVLRIYPGSLMDKAFDPTRRQ
;
A
#
# COMPACT_ATOMS: atom_id res chain seq x y z
N PHE A 1 24.67 9.96 -3.82
CA PHE A 1 23.21 9.97 -3.91
C PHE A 1 22.77 8.71 -4.63
N ASP A 2 21.73 8.05 -4.12
CA ASP A 2 21.20 6.81 -4.69
C ASP A 2 19.73 7.01 -5.05
N GLY A 3 19.39 6.80 -6.33
CA GLY A 3 18.04 7.03 -6.84
C GLY A 3 17.00 6.07 -6.31
N ASN A 4 17.38 4.83 -5.95
CA ASN A 4 16.42 3.85 -5.39
C ASN A 4 15.97 4.26 -3.98
N PHE A 5 16.89 4.83 -3.19
CA PHE A 5 16.62 5.25 -1.81
C PHE A 5 16.23 6.73 -1.69
N ASN A 6 16.36 7.49 -2.78
CA ASN A 6 16.18 8.95 -2.82
C ASN A 6 16.97 9.71 -1.72
N THR A 7 18.16 9.22 -1.38
CA THR A 7 19.02 9.82 -0.36
C THR A 7 20.49 9.39 -0.54
N ASN A 8 21.39 10.00 0.22
CA ASN A 8 22.78 9.56 0.27
C ASN A 8 22.90 8.34 1.20
N VAL A 9 23.32 7.22 0.61
CA VAL A 9 23.50 5.95 1.32
C VAL A 9 24.94 5.44 1.18
N SER A 10 25.38 4.63 2.14
CA SER A 10 26.60 3.83 2.08
C SER A 10 26.22 2.35 1.98
N ARG A 11 26.49 1.73 0.82
CA ARG A 11 26.14 0.33 0.54
C ARG A 11 27.10 -0.71 1.16
N THR A 12 27.97 -0.29 2.09
CA THR A 12 28.97 -1.17 2.72
C THR A 12 28.76 -1.37 4.22
N ILE A 13 27.95 -0.53 4.85
CA ILE A 13 27.74 -0.54 6.30
C ILE A 13 26.27 -0.28 6.64
N SER A 14 25.87 -0.64 7.86
CA SER A 14 24.56 -0.34 8.44
C SER A 14 24.65 0.80 9.46
N CYS A 15 23.51 1.40 9.80
CA CYS A 15 23.37 2.36 10.90
C CYS A 15 22.48 1.78 12.00
N ASP A 16 22.85 2.04 13.25
CA ASP A 16 22.02 1.71 14.42
C ASP A 16 21.30 2.97 14.95
N ARG A 17 20.01 2.84 15.22
CA ARG A 17 19.27 3.73 16.12
C ARG A 17 18.94 3.01 17.40
N LEU A 18 19.15 3.69 18.51
CA LEU A 18 18.91 3.17 19.84
C LEU A 18 17.67 3.84 20.44
N SER A 19 16.76 3.02 20.95
CA SER A 19 15.70 3.51 21.85
C SER A 19 16.30 4.04 23.15
N THR A 20 15.58 4.92 23.85
CA THR A 20 16.03 5.56 25.10
C THR A 20 16.24 4.56 26.24
N THR A 21 15.64 3.37 26.15
CA THR A 21 15.67 2.34 27.19
C THR A 21 16.64 1.20 26.88
N VAL A 22 17.47 1.31 25.85
CA VAL A 22 18.38 0.22 25.44
C VAL A 22 19.45 -0.03 26.51
N ASN A 23 19.65 -1.31 26.85
CA ASN A 23 20.74 -1.74 27.73
C ASN A 23 22.07 -1.75 26.96
N SER A 24 23.18 -1.35 27.60
CA SER A 24 24.52 -1.41 27.00
C SER A 24 24.99 -2.82 26.63
N ARG A 25 24.35 -3.86 27.18
CA ARG A 25 24.60 -5.28 26.88
C ARG A 25 23.58 -5.91 25.92
N ALA A 26 22.71 -5.10 25.32
CA ALA A 26 21.69 -5.61 24.42
C ALA A 26 22.31 -6.33 23.21
N PHE A 27 21.64 -7.40 22.76
CA PHE A 27 22.08 -8.16 21.60
C PHE A 27 22.05 -7.29 20.34
N ASN A 28 23.20 -7.19 19.68
CA ASN A 28 23.36 -6.55 18.38
C ASN A 28 23.99 -7.56 17.41
N PRO A 29 23.34 -7.88 16.28
CA PRO A 29 23.86 -8.85 15.30
C PRO A 29 25.16 -8.41 14.62
N GLY A 30 25.55 -7.14 14.74
CA GLY A 30 26.89 -6.67 14.40
C GLY A 30 27.24 -6.77 12.91
N ARG A 31 28.54 -7.04 12.63
CA ARG A 31 29.10 -7.00 11.27
C ARG A 31 28.66 -8.15 10.38
N ASP A 32 28.32 -9.30 10.95
CA ASP A 32 27.94 -10.50 10.18
C ASP A 32 26.60 -10.29 9.45
N LEU A 33 25.73 -9.44 9.97
CA LEU A 33 24.50 -9.05 9.27
C LEU A 33 24.80 -8.19 8.03
N ASN A 34 25.82 -7.32 8.07
CA ASN A 34 26.08 -6.37 6.98
C ASN A 34 26.44 -7.06 5.66
N SER A 35 27.21 -8.15 5.69
CA SER A 35 27.56 -8.90 4.48
C SER A 35 26.31 -9.50 3.83
N VAL A 36 25.44 -10.10 4.64
CA VAL A 36 24.17 -10.68 4.18
C VAL A 36 23.27 -9.60 3.55
N LEU A 37 23.11 -8.45 4.21
CA LEU A 37 22.27 -7.36 3.69
C LEU A 37 22.83 -6.75 2.40
N ALA A 38 24.17 -6.65 2.28
CA ALA A 38 24.82 -6.20 1.06
C ALA A 38 24.64 -7.19 -0.10
N ASP A 39 24.78 -8.49 0.16
CA ASP A 39 24.59 -9.55 -0.84
C ASP A 39 23.13 -9.63 -1.30
N ASN A 40 22.17 -9.43 -0.39
CA ASN A 40 20.75 -9.34 -0.73
C ASN A 40 20.46 -8.18 -1.69
N LEU A 41 20.98 -6.99 -1.41
CA LEU A 41 20.78 -5.80 -2.26
C LEU A 41 21.46 -5.96 -3.62
N LYS A 42 22.61 -6.63 -3.67
CA LYS A 42 23.31 -6.94 -4.92
C LYS A 42 22.51 -7.93 -5.77
N SER A 43 21.89 -8.93 -5.14
CA SER A 43 21.10 -9.96 -5.81
C SER A 43 19.73 -9.44 -6.24
N ASN A 44 19.16 -8.51 -5.49
CA ASN A 44 17.83 -7.95 -5.73
C ASN A 44 17.87 -6.41 -5.71
N PRO A 45 18.19 -5.75 -6.83
CA PRO A 45 18.29 -4.30 -6.90
C PRO A 45 16.98 -3.54 -6.60
N GLY A 46 15.83 -4.22 -6.67
CA GLY A 46 14.50 -3.65 -6.41
C GLY A 46 14.11 -3.54 -4.93
N ILE A 47 14.88 -4.12 -4.01
CA ILE A 47 14.62 -3.95 -2.57
C ILE A 47 15.11 -2.57 -2.10
N LYS A 48 14.44 -2.02 -1.08
CA LYS A 48 14.82 -0.79 -0.41
C LYS A 48 15.54 -1.12 0.91
N TRP A 49 15.00 -0.63 2.03
CA TRP A 49 15.63 -0.75 3.34
C TRP A 49 15.56 -2.19 3.82
N GLN A 50 16.65 -2.65 4.43
CA GLN A 50 16.68 -3.92 5.13
C GLN A 50 17.07 -3.65 6.57
N TYR A 51 16.42 -4.28 7.53
CA TYR A 51 16.67 -3.98 8.93
C TYR A 51 16.46 -5.14 9.87
N PHE A 52 17.14 -5.06 11.01
CA PHE A 52 16.89 -5.86 12.21
C PHE A 52 16.45 -4.93 13.34
N SER A 53 15.32 -5.25 13.95
CA SER A 53 14.78 -4.53 15.10
C SER A 53 14.77 -5.47 16.30
N SER A 54 15.68 -5.25 17.23
CA SER A 54 15.79 -6.01 18.47
C SER A 54 14.60 -5.76 19.41
N GLU A 55 14.21 -6.79 20.16
CA GLU A 55 13.27 -6.67 21.28
C GLU A 55 13.77 -5.67 22.33
N GLU A 56 15.09 -5.57 22.50
CA GLU A 56 15.74 -4.70 23.49
C GLU A 56 15.79 -3.22 23.05
N GLY A 57 15.45 -2.91 21.78
CA GLY A 57 15.30 -1.55 21.28
C GLY A 57 16.44 -1.03 20.39
N ILE A 58 17.29 -1.92 19.88
CA ILE A 58 18.28 -1.61 18.83
C ILE A 58 17.60 -1.78 17.47
N PHE A 59 17.66 -0.75 16.62
CA PHE A 59 17.19 -0.80 15.24
C PHE A 59 18.37 -0.59 14.27
N THR A 60 18.79 -1.66 13.62
CA THR A 60 19.88 -1.68 12.64
C THR A 60 19.29 -1.64 11.24
N VAL A 61 19.69 -0.67 10.41
CA VAL A 61 19.20 -0.51 9.03
C VAL A 61 20.35 -0.44 8.01
N PHE A 62 20.13 -1.08 6.87
CA PHE A 62 21.00 -1.09 5.70
C PHE A 62 20.24 -0.61 4.44
N PRO A 63 20.89 0.13 3.53
CA PRO A 63 22.22 0.72 3.65
C PRO A 63 22.23 1.88 4.66
N ALA A 64 23.39 2.15 5.24
CA ALA A 64 23.60 3.28 6.15
C ALA A 64 23.26 4.60 5.47
N HIS A 65 22.54 5.47 6.17
CA HIS A 65 22.13 6.77 5.67
C HIS A 65 21.96 7.77 6.81
N LYS A 66 21.80 9.04 6.47
CA LYS A 66 21.50 10.09 7.46
C LYS A 66 19.99 10.16 7.69
N PHE A 67 19.56 9.84 8.90
CA PHE A 67 18.16 9.98 9.31
C PHE A 67 17.69 11.43 9.21
N ARG A 68 16.47 11.64 8.68
CA ARG A 68 15.87 12.98 8.51
C ARG A 68 15.32 13.56 9.83
N CYS A 69 14.83 12.72 10.75
CA CYS A 69 14.17 13.14 11.99
C CYS A 69 15.10 13.15 13.23
N LYS A 70 15.16 14.27 13.97
CA LYS A 70 16.00 14.47 15.18
C LYS A 70 15.35 14.02 16.52
N GLY A 71 14.42 13.07 16.51
CA GLY A 71 13.69 12.62 17.70
C GLY A 71 14.17 11.27 18.27
N SER A 72 13.58 10.87 19.42
CA SER A 72 13.59 9.49 19.88
C SER A 72 12.95 8.59 18.82
N TYR A 73 13.48 7.38 18.66
CA TYR A 73 12.99 6.44 17.67
C TYR A 73 12.68 5.13 18.36
N GLU A 74 11.42 4.74 18.32
CA GLU A 74 10.96 3.47 18.87
C GLU A 74 10.33 2.65 17.75
N HIS A 75 11.06 1.67 17.23
CA HIS A 75 10.53 0.80 16.18
C HIS A 75 9.54 -0.22 16.74
N ARG A 76 9.67 -0.60 18.02
CA ARG A 76 8.85 -1.65 18.64
C ARG A 76 7.38 -1.24 18.79
N SER A 77 7.08 0.05 18.70
CA SER A 77 5.71 0.60 18.69
C SER A 77 5.16 0.77 17.27
N ARG A 78 5.92 0.49 16.21
CA ARG A 78 5.43 0.64 14.83
C ARG A 78 4.50 -0.52 14.45
N PRO A 79 3.44 -0.27 13.64
CA PRO A 79 2.52 -1.32 13.21
C PRO A 79 3.22 -2.54 12.61
N VAL A 80 4.26 -2.33 11.78
CA VAL A 80 5.08 -3.40 11.20
C VAL A 80 5.67 -4.31 12.29
N TYR A 81 6.26 -3.75 13.35
CA TYR A 81 6.81 -4.56 14.43
C TYR A 81 5.70 -5.34 15.14
N VAL A 82 4.62 -4.64 15.50
CA VAL A 82 3.49 -5.21 16.25
C VAL A 82 2.82 -6.35 15.48
N SER A 83 2.56 -6.17 14.19
CA SER A 83 1.94 -7.18 13.33
C SER A 83 2.87 -8.35 13.02
N THR A 84 4.18 -8.12 12.95
CA THR A 84 5.16 -9.21 12.81
C THR A 84 5.16 -10.14 14.03
N VAL A 85 5.21 -9.56 15.23
CA VAL A 85 5.27 -10.36 16.48
C VAL A 85 3.91 -10.86 16.92
N ARG A 86 2.82 -10.21 16.50
CA ARG A 86 1.42 -10.58 16.78
C ARG A 86 0.55 -10.36 15.52
N PRO A 87 0.59 -11.27 14.53
CA PRO A 87 -0.12 -11.15 13.24
C PRO A 87 -1.63 -11.35 13.35
N GLN A 88 -2.12 -11.79 14.50
CA GLN A 88 -3.56 -11.93 14.73
C GLN A 88 -4.20 -10.54 14.87
N SER A 89 -5.36 -10.36 14.23
CA SER A 89 -6.20 -9.17 14.39
C SER A 89 -6.60 -8.98 15.85
N LYS A 90 -6.42 -7.76 16.35
CA LYS A 90 -6.66 -7.36 17.74
C LYS A 90 -7.93 -6.53 17.81
N HIS A 91 -8.72 -6.78 18.86
CA HIS A 91 -9.89 -5.98 19.20
C HIS A 91 -9.58 -5.16 20.45
N ILE A 92 -9.43 -3.85 20.29
CA ILE A 92 -8.88 -2.96 21.32
C ILE A 92 -9.94 -1.93 21.73
N VAL A 93 -10.11 -1.75 23.05
CA VAL A 93 -10.90 -0.64 23.60
C VAL A 93 -10.00 0.17 24.51
N VAL A 94 -9.80 1.44 24.18
CA VAL A 94 -9.05 2.39 25.01
C VAL A 94 -10.05 3.13 25.88
N ILE A 95 -9.90 3.06 27.21
CA ILE A 95 -10.76 3.76 28.16
C ILE A 95 -9.93 4.86 28.84
N VAL A 96 -10.36 6.11 28.72
CA VAL A 96 -9.70 7.27 29.32
C VAL A 96 -10.59 7.84 30.43
N ASP A 97 -10.08 7.80 31.66
CA ASP A 97 -10.70 8.51 32.79
C ASP A 97 -10.42 10.02 32.65
N HIS A 98 -11.47 10.82 32.78
CA HIS A 98 -11.36 12.28 32.78
C HIS A 98 -12.23 12.94 33.86
N GLY A 99 -12.63 12.19 34.90
CA GLY A 99 -13.41 12.73 36.02
C GLY A 99 -12.58 13.57 37.00
N ALA A 100 -13.23 13.96 38.10
CA ALA A 100 -12.73 14.98 39.02
C ALA A 100 -11.43 14.63 39.75
N SER A 101 -11.07 13.35 39.83
CA SER A 101 -9.84 12.87 40.48
C SER A 101 -8.58 12.99 39.61
N VAL A 102 -8.73 13.23 38.30
CA VAL A 102 -7.63 13.24 37.34
C VAL A 102 -7.04 14.65 37.20
N THR A 103 -5.74 14.82 37.46
CA THR A 103 -5.07 16.10 37.23
C THR A 103 -4.90 16.39 35.74
N GLU A 104 -4.73 17.65 35.35
CA GLU A 104 -4.48 18.02 33.95
C GLU A 104 -3.24 17.34 33.37
N THR A 105 -2.19 17.19 34.17
CA THR A 105 -0.97 16.45 33.80
C THR A 105 -1.21 14.96 33.58
N GLN A 106 -1.99 14.30 34.45
CA GLN A 106 -2.36 12.89 34.30
C GLN A 106 -3.24 12.70 33.06
N LEU A 107 -4.19 13.60 32.82
CA LEU A 107 -5.04 13.56 31.64
C LEU A 107 -4.22 13.72 30.35
N GLN A 108 -3.21 14.60 30.34
CA GLN A 108 -2.33 14.76 29.20
C GLN A 108 -1.51 13.49 28.93
N ILE A 109 -0.94 12.87 29.98
CA ILE A 109 -0.24 11.58 29.84
C ILE A 109 -1.19 10.49 29.29
N ALA A 110 -2.42 10.43 29.78
CA ALA A 110 -3.41 9.46 29.31
C ALA A 110 -3.80 9.69 27.84
N LYS A 111 -3.95 10.94 27.41
CA LYS A 111 -4.18 11.30 26.00
C LYS A 111 -3.03 10.85 25.11
N ASP A 112 -1.80 11.15 25.50
CA ASP A 112 -0.61 10.79 24.73
C ASP A 112 -0.45 9.26 24.69
N ALA A 113 -0.80 8.54 25.76
CA ALA A 113 -0.75 7.08 25.80
C ALA A 113 -1.77 6.47 24.84
N ALA A 114 -2.97 7.03 24.77
CA ALA A 114 -3.99 6.63 23.81
C ALA A 114 -3.54 6.89 22.36
N GLN A 115 -2.82 7.99 22.10
CA GLN A 115 -2.25 8.27 20.79
C GLN A 115 -1.17 7.25 20.39
N VAL A 116 -0.30 6.84 21.33
CA VAL A 116 0.70 5.78 21.09
C VAL A 116 0.01 4.46 20.73
N ILE A 117 -1.07 4.06 21.43
CA ILE A 117 -1.81 2.84 21.07
C ILE A 117 -2.42 2.96 19.68
N LEU A 118 -3.03 4.11 19.35
CA LEU A 118 -3.62 4.36 18.04
C LEU A 118 -2.59 4.29 16.89
N SER A 119 -1.35 4.74 17.13
CA SER A 119 -0.28 4.70 16.13
C SER A 119 0.39 3.34 16.01
N SER A 120 0.25 2.46 17.01
CA SER A 120 0.92 1.15 17.06
C SER A 120 0.17 0.02 16.38
N ILE A 121 -1.05 0.25 15.92
CA ILE A 121 -1.92 -0.76 15.32
C ILE A 121 -2.10 -0.53 13.81
N ASP A 122 -2.25 -1.63 13.07
CA ASP A 122 -2.53 -1.61 11.64
C ASP A 122 -4.04 -1.68 11.36
N GLU A 123 -4.40 -1.60 10.09
CA GLU A 123 -5.77 -1.56 9.62
C GLU A 123 -6.49 -2.91 9.75
N HIS A 124 -5.76 -4.01 9.96
CA HIS A 124 -6.36 -5.32 10.25
C HIS A 124 -6.92 -5.40 11.67
N ASP A 125 -6.50 -4.51 12.57
CA ASP A 125 -7.01 -4.40 13.92
C ASP A 125 -8.32 -3.57 13.99
N LYS A 126 -9.11 -3.78 15.05
CA LYS A 126 -10.32 -2.99 15.35
C LYS A 126 -10.18 -2.27 16.67
N ILE A 127 -10.62 -1.02 16.72
CA ILE A 127 -10.45 -0.14 17.87
C ILE A 127 -11.70 0.68 18.20
N SER A 128 -11.85 1.07 19.46
CA SER A 128 -12.73 2.14 19.91
C SER A 128 -12.10 2.89 21.09
N VAL A 129 -12.37 4.19 21.20
CA VAL A 129 -11.92 5.03 22.32
C VAL A 129 -13.14 5.52 23.11
N LEU A 130 -13.12 5.24 24.41
CA LEU A 130 -14.14 5.62 25.38
C LEU A 130 -13.56 6.65 26.35
N THR A 131 -14.36 7.63 26.73
CA THR A 131 -14.04 8.52 27.85
C THR A 131 -15.07 8.32 28.94
N VAL A 132 -14.63 8.33 30.20
CA VAL A 132 -15.47 8.04 31.35
C VAL A 132 -15.31 9.14 32.41
N ALA A 133 -16.44 9.71 32.80
CA ALA A 133 -16.62 10.51 34.01
C ALA A 133 -17.93 10.05 34.67
N ASP A 134 -18.92 10.94 34.87
CA ASP A 134 -20.29 10.55 35.24
C ASP A 134 -21.00 9.73 34.15
N THR A 135 -20.62 9.97 32.90
CA THR A 135 -21.18 9.37 31.69
C THR A 135 -20.06 8.80 30.81
N VAL A 136 -20.40 7.84 29.95
CA VAL A 136 -19.48 7.28 28.96
C VAL A 136 -19.71 7.97 27.62
N ARG A 137 -18.65 8.55 27.04
CA ARG A 137 -18.68 9.10 25.69
C ARG A 137 -17.82 8.26 24.76
N THR A 138 -18.22 8.19 23.51
CA THR A 138 -17.52 7.42 22.47
C THR A 138 -17.20 8.34 21.30
N CYS A 139 -16.10 8.09 20.61
CA CYS A 139 -15.84 8.74 19.31
C CYS A 139 -16.97 8.39 18.33
N SER A 140 -17.82 9.37 17.97
CA SER A 140 -18.96 9.15 17.08
C SER A 140 -18.51 9.30 15.62
N LEU A 141 -17.95 8.24 15.05
CA LEU A 141 -17.56 8.17 13.63
C LEU A 141 -18.78 8.05 12.70
N ASP A 142 -19.69 7.15 13.09
CA ASP A 142 -20.97 6.82 12.44
C ASP A 142 -21.87 6.13 13.49
N GLN A 143 -23.17 6.02 13.23
CA GLN A 143 -24.15 5.35 14.09
C GLN A 143 -23.77 3.87 14.35
N CYS A 144 -23.17 3.19 13.37
CA CYS A 144 -22.73 1.80 13.48
C CYS A 144 -21.61 1.60 14.53
N TYR A 145 -20.63 2.49 14.58
CA TYR A 145 -19.48 2.36 15.49
C TYR A 145 -19.76 2.81 16.92
N LYS A 146 -21.01 3.20 17.22
CA LYS A 146 -21.50 3.30 18.61
C LYS A 146 -21.73 1.94 19.25
N THR A 147 -21.95 0.89 18.45
CA THR A 147 -22.29 -0.46 18.92
C THR A 147 -21.23 -1.52 18.60
N PHE A 148 -20.34 -1.26 17.64
CA PHE A 148 -19.27 -2.17 17.22
C PHE A 148 -17.91 -1.44 17.26
N LEU A 149 -16.82 -2.20 17.31
CA LEU A 149 -15.48 -1.65 17.10
C LEU A 149 -15.30 -1.27 15.63
N SER A 150 -14.62 -0.14 15.38
CA SER A 150 -14.29 0.30 14.02
C SER A 150 -12.95 -0.29 13.57
N PRO A 151 -12.79 -0.67 12.29
CA PRO A 151 -11.46 -0.96 11.73
C PRO A 151 -10.51 0.21 11.92
N ALA A 152 -9.25 -0.04 12.23
CA ALA A 152 -8.25 0.99 12.52
C ALA A 152 -7.67 1.63 11.25
N THR A 153 -8.54 2.04 10.31
CA THR A 153 -8.15 2.75 9.08
C THR A 153 -7.47 4.09 9.39
N SER A 154 -6.65 4.61 8.47
CA SER A 154 -6.00 5.91 8.61
C SER A 154 -6.99 7.05 8.92
N GLU A 155 -8.18 7.02 8.30
CA GLU A 155 -9.24 8.00 8.57
C GLU A 155 -9.82 7.83 9.99
N THR A 156 -10.08 6.59 10.40
CA THR A 156 -10.58 6.26 11.74
C THR A 156 -9.58 6.68 12.80
N LYS A 157 -8.30 6.31 12.64
CA LYS A 157 -7.20 6.72 13.53
C LYS A 157 -7.09 8.24 13.64
N ARG A 158 -7.19 8.97 12.52
CA ARG A 158 -7.19 10.44 12.51
C ARG A 158 -8.35 11.03 13.31
N LYS A 159 -9.58 10.57 13.07
CA LYS A 159 -10.78 11.04 13.80
C LYS A 159 -10.71 10.71 15.29
N MET A 160 -10.25 9.52 15.64
CA MET A 160 -10.04 9.12 17.05
C MET A 160 -8.93 9.93 17.71
N SER A 161 -7.84 10.23 17.01
CA SER A 161 -6.78 11.09 17.52
C SER A 161 -7.31 12.49 17.82
N THR A 162 -8.13 13.08 16.93
CA THR A 162 -8.79 14.37 17.19
C THR A 162 -9.72 14.29 18.40
N PHE A 163 -10.50 13.21 18.53
CA PHE A 163 -11.35 12.97 19.69
C PHE A 163 -10.54 12.92 20.99
N VAL A 164 -9.45 12.16 21.04
CA VAL A 164 -8.53 12.06 22.19
C VAL A 164 -7.98 13.44 22.56
N SER A 165 -7.48 14.20 21.58
CA SER A 165 -6.94 15.54 21.83
C SER A 165 -8.00 16.50 22.41
N SER A 166 -9.27 16.33 22.04
CA SER A 166 -10.38 17.19 22.48
C SER A 166 -10.88 16.93 23.91
N ILE A 167 -10.43 15.85 24.57
CA ILE A 167 -10.90 15.48 25.92
C ILE A 167 -10.54 16.58 26.93
N LYS A 168 -11.46 16.91 27.83
CA LYS A 168 -11.21 17.85 28.94
C LYS A 168 -11.57 17.18 30.26
N SER A 169 -10.92 17.61 31.34
CA SER A 169 -11.30 17.19 32.68
C SER A 169 -12.76 17.56 32.96
N SER A 170 -13.42 16.73 33.76
CA SER A 170 -14.78 16.91 34.22
C SER A 170 -14.77 17.02 35.73
N ASP A 171 -15.57 17.93 36.28
CA ASP A 171 -15.74 18.06 37.73
C ASP A 171 -16.61 16.94 38.34
N SER A 172 -17.08 16.00 37.52
CA SER A 172 -17.94 14.91 37.95
C SER A 172 -17.15 13.66 38.36
N PRO A 173 -17.64 12.85 39.31
CA PRO A 173 -16.98 11.62 39.73
C PRO A 173 -17.03 10.54 38.64
N THR A 174 -15.97 9.73 38.55
CA THR A 174 -15.85 8.69 37.51
C THR A 174 -16.62 7.42 37.85
N GLN A 175 -17.50 6.99 36.93
CA GLN A 175 -18.23 5.73 36.98
C GLN A 175 -17.55 4.64 36.13
N HIS A 176 -16.43 4.12 36.61
CA HIS A 176 -15.63 3.06 35.96
C HIS A 176 -16.46 1.85 35.50
N ALA A 177 -17.44 1.41 36.31
CA ALA A 177 -18.27 0.25 36.01
C ALA A 177 -19.04 0.41 34.67
N ILE A 178 -19.57 1.59 34.39
CA ILE A 178 -20.30 1.87 33.15
C ILE A 178 -19.33 1.86 31.95
N GLY A 179 -18.12 2.38 32.14
CA GLY A 179 -17.04 2.34 31.15
C GLY A 179 -16.69 0.91 30.74
N PHE A 180 -16.41 0.04 31.71
CA PHE A 180 -16.12 -1.38 31.46
C PHE A 180 -17.30 -2.12 30.84
N GLN A 181 -18.53 -1.87 31.31
CA GLN A 181 -19.73 -2.47 30.72
C GLN A 181 -19.86 -2.13 29.23
N LYS A 182 -19.63 -0.87 28.86
CA LYS A 182 -19.66 -0.43 27.46
C LYS A 182 -18.53 -1.08 26.65
N ALA A 183 -17.32 -1.16 27.20
CA ALA A 183 -16.19 -1.81 26.54
C ALA A 183 -16.46 -3.29 26.22
N PHE A 184 -16.95 -4.05 27.21
CA PHE A 184 -17.31 -5.45 27.00
C PHE A 184 -18.46 -5.61 25.99
N GLN A 185 -19.43 -4.70 26.00
CA GLN A 185 -20.51 -4.68 25.01
C GLN A 185 -19.95 -4.51 23.58
N LEU A 186 -19.03 -3.59 23.36
CA LEU A 186 -18.42 -3.34 22.05
C LEU A 186 -17.66 -4.56 21.52
N ILE A 187 -16.80 -5.16 22.36
CA ILE A 187 -16.02 -6.36 21.99
C ILE A 187 -16.97 -7.50 21.64
N ARG A 188 -18.00 -7.72 22.47
CA ARG A 188 -18.95 -8.81 22.31
C ARG A 188 -19.81 -8.69 21.06
N ASN A 189 -20.31 -7.49 20.77
CA ASN A 189 -21.08 -7.23 19.55
C ASN A 189 -20.22 -7.46 18.30
N THR A 190 -18.92 -7.16 18.37
CA THR A 190 -17.99 -7.30 17.25
C THR A 190 -17.63 -8.78 16.97
N ASN A 191 -17.68 -9.65 17.99
CA ASN A 191 -17.26 -11.05 17.91
C ASN A 191 -18.35 -12.06 17.51
N ASN A 192 -19.60 -11.65 17.31
CA ASN A 192 -20.74 -12.54 17.01
C ASN A 192 -20.88 -13.79 17.94
N GLY A 193 -20.42 -13.71 19.21
CA GLY A 193 -20.35 -14.88 20.09
C GLY A 193 -20.71 -14.61 21.56
N THR A 194 -21.74 -15.33 22.04
CA THR A 194 -22.13 -15.63 23.44
C THR A 194 -22.59 -14.51 24.37
N LYS A 195 -23.79 -14.68 24.95
CA LYS A 195 -24.37 -13.93 26.08
C LYS A 195 -23.78 -14.39 27.41
N LEU A 196 -22.88 -13.58 28.00
CA LEU A 196 -22.58 -13.66 29.44
C LEU A 196 -23.00 -12.34 30.09
N GLN A 197 -23.95 -12.44 31.03
CA GLN A 197 -24.36 -11.37 31.94
C GLN A 197 -23.52 -11.47 33.21
N GLY A 198 -22.72 -10.45 33.51
CA GLY A 198 -22.05 -10.28 34.80
C GLY A 198 -22.70 -9.13 35.58
N LYS A 199 -22.90 -9.31 36.89
CA LYS A 199 -23.33 -8.25 37.82
C LYS A 199 -22.13 -7.36 38.14
N GLY A 200 -22.29 -6.04 38.04
CA GLY A 200 -21.26 -5.06 38.38
C GLY A 200 -21.10 -4.88 39.88
N VAL A 201 -19.87 -4.61 40.32
CA VAL A 201 -19.52 -4.20 41.69
C VAL A 201 -19.23 -2.70 41.67
N THR A 202 -19.71 -1.94 42.66
CA THR A 202 -19.52 -0.50 42.79
C THR A 202 -18.73 -0.15 44.06
N GLY A 203 -17.92 0.91 44.00
CA GLY A 203 -17.13 1.43 45.13
C GLY A 203 -15.74 0.80 45.23
N LEU A 204 -14.73 1.41 44.61
CA LEU A 204 -13.40 0.82 44.50
C LEU A 204 -12.31 1.89 44.69
N LYS A 205 -11.28 1.55 45.48
CA LYS A 205 -10.02 2.32 45.53
C LYS A 205 -9.24 2.05 44.24
N GLU A 206 -9.06 3.07 43.41
CA GLU A 206 -8.69 2.98 41.99
C GLU A 206 -7.44 2.12 41.72
N LEU A 207 -6.32 2.35 42.41
CA LEU A 207 -5.05 1.69 42.07
C LEU A 207 -5.03 0.19 42.40
N ALA A 208 -5.54 -0.21 43.57
CA ALA A 208 -5.54 -1.63 43.97
C ALA A 208 -6.50 -2.44 43.10
N PHE A 209 -7.66 -1.86 42.77
CA PHE A 209 -8.64 -2.51 41.91
C PHE A 209 -8.14 -2.69 40.48
N LEU A 210 -7.52 -1.67 39.86
CA LEU A 210 -6.99 -1.80 38.51
C LEU A 210 -5.91 -2.88 38.42
N ARG A 211 -5.09 -3.02 39.47
CA ARG A 211 -4.13 -4.12 39.59
C ARG A 211 -4.83 -5.47 39.65
N ASP A 212 -5.83 -5.62 40.55
CA ASP A 212 -6.58 -6.87 40.69
C ASP A 212 -7.35 -7.23 39.41
N LEU A 213 -7.85 -6.24 38.68
CA LEU A 213 -8.49 -6.42 37.38
C LEU A 213 -7.48 -6.94 36.33
N ALA A 214 -6.30 -6.33 36.25
CA ALA A 214 -5.25 -6.77 35.34
C ALA A 214 -4.78 -8.20 35.66
N GLU A 215 -4.60 -8.53 36.94
CA GLU A 215 -4.20 -9.85 37.41
C GLU A 215 -5.34 -10.89 37.39
N GLN A 216 -6.55 -10.46 37.04
CA GLN A 216 -7.79 -11.26 37.01
C GLN A 216 -8.17 -11.87 38.37
N ASN A 217 -7.92 -11.14 39.46
CA ASN A 217 -8.19 -11.54 40.84
C ASN A 217 -9.66 -11.31 41.23
N SER A 218 -10.58 -11.92 40.48
CA SER A 218 -12.03 -11.80 40.67
C SER A 218 -12.53 -12.39 41.99
N VAL A 219 -11.82 -13.40 42.51
CA VAL A 219 -12.12 -14.09 43.77
C VAL A 219 -12.11 -13.14 44.97
N LYS A 220 -11.19 -12.17 44.99
CA LYS A 220 -11.11 -11.13 46.03
C LYS A 220 -12.41 -10.34 46.18
N TYR A 221 -13.21 -10.25 45.12
CA TYR A 221 -14.47 -9.52 45.08
C TYR A 221 -15.70 -10.44 45.13
N GLY A 222 -15.52 -11.72 45.51
CA GLY A 222 -16.62 -12.68 45.60
C GLY A 222 -17.19 -13.10 44.24
N VAL A 223 -16.49 -12.83 43.15
CA VAL A 223 -16.86 -13.29 41.80
C VAL A 223 -16.14 -14.62 41.55
N PRO A 224 -16.86 -15.76 41.54
CA PRO A 224 -16.24 -17.06 41.32
C PRO A 224 -15.68 -17.17 39.91
N ASP A 225 -14.47 -17.71 39.77
CA ASP A 225 -13.89 -18.02 38.48
C ASP A 225 -14.67 -19.19 37.85
N ARG A 226 -15.46 -18.88 36.83
CA ARG A 226 -16.28 -19.86 36.09
C ARG A 226 -15.69 -20.18 34.73
N THR A 227 -14.46 -19.76 34.46
CA THR A 227 -13.87 -19.91 33.12
C THR A 227 -13.24 -21.29 32.95
N THR A 228 -13.63 -22.00 31.90
CA THR A 228 -13.05 -23.30 31.50
C THR A 228 -11.84 -23.13 30.59
N LEU A 229 -11.53 -21.89 30.18
CA LEU A 229 -10.43 -21.56 29.27
C LEU A 229 -9.28 -20.92 30.07
N PRO A 230 -8.02 -21.17 29.70
CA PRO A 230 -6.88 -20.51 30.33
C PRO A 230 -6.98 -19.00 30.14
N VAL A 231 -7.01 -18.29 31.25
CA VAL A 231 -7.17 -16.85 31.31
C VAL A 231 -5.80 -16.17 31.27
N ILE A 232 -5.58 -15.27 30.31
CA ILE A 232 -4.33 -14.53 30.19
C ILE A 232 -4.39 -13.29 31.09
N LYS A 233 -3.50 -13.25 32.08
CA LYS A 233 -3.35 -12.07 32.95
C LYS A 233 -2.88 -10.87 32.13
N GLY A 234 -3.49 -9.72 32.36
CA GLY A 234 -3.01 -8.44 31.87
C GLY A 234 -1.85 -7.91 32.73
N SER A 235 -1.47 -6.66 32.48
CA SER A 235 -0.47 -5.95 33.28
C SER A 235 -0.96 -4.57 33.68
N MET A 236 -0.47 -4.10 34.84
CA MET A 236 -0.62 -2.73 35.29
C MET A 236 0.73 -2.03 35.17
N MET A 237 0.71 -0.79 34.74
CA MET A 237 1.90 0.01 34.51
C MET A 237 1.69 1.42 35.08
N VAL A 238 2.73 1.97 35.71
CA VAL A 238 2.70 3.32 36.27
C VAL A 238 3.50 4.24 35.35
N LEU A 239 2.87 5.32 34.89
CA LEU A 239 3.46 6.28 33.96
C LEU A 239 3.75 7.59 34.69
N ASN A 240 5.04 7.94 34.79
CA ASN A 240 5.50 9.10 35.57
C ASN A 240 6.02 10.25 34.69
N GLN A 241 6.30 9.99 33.41
CA GLN A 241 6.92 10.94 32.48
C GLN A 241 6.44 10.70 31.06
N LEU A 242 6.36 11.78 30.27
CA LEU A 242 5.97 11.74 28.84
C LEU A 242 7.08 11.17 27.94
N SER A 243 8.36 11.29 28.35
CA SER A 243 9.53 10.99 27.51
C SER A 243 9.68 9.53 27.10
N ASN A 244 9.10 8.58 27.85
CA ASN A 244 9.25 7.13 27.60
C ASN A 244 7.93 6.47 27.18
N LEU A 245 6.94 7.25 26.75
CA LEU A 245 5.60 6.72 26.53
C LEU A 245 5.56 5.71 25.38
N GLU A 246 6.25 5.98 24.27
CA GLU A 246 6.36 5.06 23.14
C GLU A 246 7.01 3.73 23.53
N THR A 247 8.06 3.78 24.35
CA THR A 247 8.83 2.59 24.75
C THR A 247 8.07 1.74 25.77
N THR A 248 7.19 2.36 26.56
CA THR A 248 6.48 1.71 27.66
C THR A 248 5.09 1.25 27.22
N VAL A 249 4.27 2.16 26.67
CA VAL A 249 2.89 1.88 26.21
C VAL A 249 2.87 1.22 24.83
N GLY A 250 3.78 1.58 23.93
CA GLY A 250 3.84 1.01 22.57
C GLY A 250 4.12 -0.49 22.56
N ARG A 251 4.55 -1.06 23.69
CA ARG A 251 4.77 -2.49 23.90
C ARG A 251 3.55 -3.24 24.46
N PHE A 252 2.34 -2.68 24.32
CA PHE A 252 1.11 -3.29 24.84
C PHE A 252 0.89 -4.74 24.39
N TYR A 253 1.37 -5.11 23.19
CA TYR A 253 1.26 -6.44 22.60
C TYR A 253 2.03 -7.53 23.36
N THR A 254 2.94 -7.16 24.26
CA THR A 254 3.66 -8.12 25.14
C THR A 254 2.70 -8.88 26.06
N ASN A 255 1.54 -8.29 26.37
CA ASN A 255 0.46 -8.93 27.13
C ASN A 255 -0.38 -9.92 26.30
N LEU A 256 -0.19 -9.95 24.98
CA LEU A 256 -0.88 -10.89 24.10
C LEU A 256 -0.13 -12.23 24.08
N PRO A 257 -0.85 -13.37 23.96
CA PRO A 257 -0.24 -14.69 24.03
C PRO A 257 0.95 -14.82 23.09
N ASN A 258 2.10 -15.18 23.66
CA ASN A 258 3.32 -15.35 22.91
C ASN A 258 3.34 -16.74 22.28
N ARG A 259 3.19 -16.80 20.96
CA ARG A 259 3.43 -18.03 20.19
C ARG A 259 4.64 -17.78 19.30
N MET A 260 5.50 -18.78 19.19
CA MET A 260 6.54 -18.74 18.16
C MET A 260 5.84 -18.75 16.80
N ILE A 261 6.16 -17.76 15.98
CA ILE A 261 5.60 -17.56 14.64
C ILE A 261 6.77 -17.72 13.67
N ASP A 262 6.66 -18.58 12.68
CA ASP A 262 7.72 -18.80 11.69
C ASP A 262 7.30 -18.38 10.27
N GLU A 263 6.27 -17.54 10.18
CA GLU A 263 5.70 -17.06 8.92
C GLU A 263 6.12 -15.61 8.66
N ALA A 264 6.28 -15.27 7.38
CA ALA A 264 6.49 -13.89 6.96
C ALA A 264 5.17 -13.12 6.97
N VAL A 265 5.23 -11.87 7.43
CA VAL A 265 4.10 -10.94 7.49
C VAL A 265 4.35 -9.81 6.50
N PHE A 266 3.32 -9.51 5.72
CA PHE A 266 3.32 -8.41 4.76
C PHE A 266 2.55 -7.23 5.33
N SER A 267 3.16 -6.06 5.38
CA SER A 267 2.45 -4.83 5.75
C SER A 267 1.54 -4.39 4.60
N LEU A 268 0.52 -3.60 4.93
CA LEU A 268 -0.16 -2.79 3.93
C LEU A 268 0.77 -1.65 3.44
N PRO A 269 0.51 -1.04 2.26
CA PRO A 269 1.38 0.02 1.73
C PRO A 269 1.41 1.28 2.60
N PHE A 270 2.60 1.79 2.93
CA PHE A 270 2.77 3.00 3.73
C PHE A 270 3.89 3.90 3.18
N SER A 271 3.99 5.13 3.71
CA SER A 271 5.02 6.08 3.31
C SER A 271 6.39 5.70 3.84
N ASP A 272 7.40 5.73 2.97
CA ASP A 272 8.80 5.59 3.36
C ASP A 272 9.28 6.85 4.10
N GLU A 273 9.49 6.76 5.42
CA GLU A 273 9.98 7.88 6.24
C GLU A 273 11.48 8.18 6.05
N MET A 274 12.25 7.22 5.52
CA MET A 274 13.71 7.30 5.42
C MET A 274 14.16 7.79 4.04
N GLY A 275 13.45 7.34 3.01
CA GLY A 275 13.59 7.77 1.62
C GLY A 275 12.43 8.67 1.22
N ASP A 276 11.85 8.35 0.06
CA ASP A 276 10.59 8.90 -0.41
C ASP A 276 9.85 7.82 -1.22
N GLY A 277 8.52 7.98 -1.35
CA GLY A 277 7.63 7.07 -2.05
C GLY A 277 6.89 6.10 -1.13
N LEU A 278 6.16 5.17 -1.75
CA LEU A 278 5.35 4.17 -1.04
C LEU A 278 6.06 2.82 -1.03
N ILE A 279 6.03 2.19 0.13
CA ILE A 279 6.68 0.90 0.39
C ILE A 279 5.72 -0.08 1.05
N MET A 280 6.08 -1.35 0.94
CA MET A 280 5.55 -2.42 1.78
C MET A 280 6.71 -3.13 2.44
N THR A 281 6.51 -3.59 3.67
CA THR A 281 7.51 -4.38 4.39
C THR A 281 7.12 -5.86 4.33
N VAL A 282 8.09 -6.71 3.99
CA VAL A 282 8.07 -8.14 4.29
C VAL A 282 8.90 -8.36 5.55
N SER A 283 8.30 -8.96 6.57
CA SER A 283 8.89 -9.02 7.92
C SER A 283 8.73 -10.40 8.55
N LYS A 284 9.69 -10.80 9.39
CA LYS A 284 9.67 -12.10 10.06
C LYS A 284 10.29 -11.99 11.46
N PRO A 285 9.70 -12.59 12.50
CA PRO A 285 10.31 -12.62 13.83
C PRO A 285 11.54 -13.55 13.89
N CYS A 286 12.50 -13.21 14.74
CA CYS A 286 13.72 -13.97 14.95
C CYS A 286 13.76 -14.51 16.39
N TYR A 287 14.04 -15.80 16.53
CA TYR A 287 14.08 -16.47 17.83
C TYR A 287 15.43 -17.14 18.09
N PHE A 288 15.83 -17.17 19.36
CA PHE A 288 16.89 -18.05 19.87
C PHE A 288 16.29 -18.99 20.92
N GLY A 289 16.14 -20.27 20.57
CA GLY A 289 15.27 -21.16 21.33
C GLY A 289 13.84 -20.61 21.35
N ASN A 290 13.29 -20.38 22.55
CA ASN A 290 11.95 -19.79 22.72
C ASN A 290 11.96 -18.27 22.98
N LEU A 291 13.14 -17.64 22.94
CA LEU A 291 13.30 -16.20 23.19
C LEU A 291 13.19 -15.42 21.88
N LEU A 292 12.27 -14.45 21.82
CA LEU A 292 12.18 -13.49 20.72
C LEU A 292 13.37 -12.52 20.81
N LEU A 293 14.25 -12.56 19.81
CA LEU A 293 15.36 -11.61 19.70
C LEU A 293 14.92 -10.28 19.09
N GLY A 294 13.91 -10.30 18.21
CA GLY A 294 13.48 -9.16 17.43
C GLY A 294 12.80 -9.57 16.14
N ILE A 295 12.81 -8.68 15.16
CA ILE A 295 12.31 -8.94 13.80
C ILE A 295 13.36 -8.55 12.77
N VAL A 296 13.33 -9.23 11.63
CA VAL A 296 13.97 -8.77 10.39
C VAL A 296 12.89 -8.25 9.43
N GLY A 297 13.20 -7.20 8.70
CA GLY A 297 12.30 -6.60 7.72
C GLY A 297 13.05 -6.19 6.45
N VAL A 298 12.36 -6.29 5.32
CA VAL A 298 12.80 -5.79 4.02
C VAL A 298 11.67 -4.97 3.42
N ASP A 299 11.97 -3.72 3.11
CA ASP A 299 11.06 -2.81 2.43
C ASP A 299 11.22 -2.93 0.92
N VAL A 300 10.09 -2.90 0.21
CA VAL A 300 10.03 -3.00 -1.24
C VAL A 300 9.12 -1.90 -1.76
N ASN A 301 9.49 -1.30 -2.90
CA ASN A 301 8.68 -0.24 -3.51
C ASN A 301 7.31 -0.78 -3.94
N LEU A 302 6.23 -0.07 -3.60
CA LEU A 302 4.87 -0.47 -3.96
C LEU A 302 4.69 -0.60 -5.48
N ALA A 303 5.29 0.29 -6.26
CA ALA A 303 5.19 0.26 -7.72
C ALA A 303 5.92 -0.94 -8.34
N TYR A 304 6.93 -1.46 -7.67
CA TYR A 304 7.63 -2.68 -8.10
C TYR A 304 6.76 -3.93 -7.85
N ILE A 305 6.17 -4.06 -6.66
CA ILE A 305 5.28 -5.21 -6.33
C ILE A 305 4.07 -5.27 -7.27
N LEU A 306 3.56 -4.11 -7.67
CA LEU A 306 2.29 -4.01 -8.40
C LEU A 306 2.47 -3.82 -9.91
N GLU A 307 3.68 -3.89 -10.48
CA GLU A 307 3.89 -3.57 -11.89
C GLU A 307 3.11 -4.51 -12.83
N ASP A 308 3.14 -5.82 -12.57
CA ASP A 308 2.43 -6.81 -13.39
C ASP A 308 0.90 -6.62 -13.33
N VAL A 309 0.37 -6.29 -12.15
CA VAL A 309 -1.07 -6.05 -11.95
C VAL A 309 -1.50 -4.71 -12.54
N THR A 310 -0.63 -3.71 -12.49
CA THR A 310 -0.92 -2.34 -12.97
C THR A 310 -0.92 -2.25 -14.50
N TYR A 311 -0.02 -2.99 -15.14
CA TYR A 311 0.21 -2.97 -16.59
C TYR A 311 -0.29 -4.25 -17.29
N TYR A 312 -1.17 -5.02 -16.64
CA TYR A 312 -1.82 -6.19 -17.22
C TYR A 312 -2.70 -5.81 -18.43
N GLN A 313 -2.51 -6.51 -19.56
CA GLN A 313 -3.20 -6.22 -20.83
C GLN A 313 -3.34 -7.47 -21.71
N ASP A 314 -4.20 -8.42 -21.32
CA ASP A 314 -4.46 -9.63 -22.13
C ASP A 314 -5.69 -9.50 -23.06
N SER A 315 -6.70 -8.73 -22.65
CA SER A 315 -7.89 -8.46 -23.47
C SER A 315 -8.40 -7.02 -23.28
N LEU A 316 -9.13 -6.50 -24.28
CA LEU A 316 -9.77 -5.17 -24.19
C LEU A 316 -10.88 -5.11 -23.12
N GLY A 317 -11.38 -6.28 -22.69
CA GLY A 317 -12.45 -6.43 -21.70
C GLY A 317 -12.01 -7.12 -20.41
N SER A 318 -10.72 -7.11 -20.10
CA SER A 318 -10.19 -7.71 -18.88
C SER A 318 -9.39 -6.71 -18.06
N TYR A 319 -9.42 -6.91 -16.76
CA TYR A 319 -8.56 -6.21 -15.83
C TYR A 319 -8.21 -7.12 -14.66
N THR A 320 -7.21 -6.72 -13.89
CA THR A 320 -6.77 -7.43 -12.70
C THR A 320 -6.83 -6.54 -11.47
N PHE A 321 -7.04 -7.16 -10.33
CA PHE A 321 -6.85 -6.52 -9.04
C PHE A 321 -6.13 -7.47 -8.08
N LEU A 322 -5.43 -6.88 -7.12
CA LEU A 322 -4.70 -7.59 -6.07
C LEU A 322 -5.26 -7.14 -4.72
N ILE A 323 -5.65 -8.11 -3.89
CA ILE A 323 -6.14 -7.88 -2.54
C ILE A 323 -5.35 -8.71 -1.53
N ASP A 324 -5.45 -8.38 -0.25
CA ASP A 324 -5.00 -9.26 0.82
C ASP A 324 -6.10 -10.26 1.24
N ASN A 325 -5.75 -11.15 2.18
CA ASN A 325 -6.65 -12.17 2.74
C ASN A 325 -7.74 -11.61 3.68
N LYS A 326 -7.82 -10.29 3.87
CA LYS A 326 -8.90 -9.60 4.60
C LYS A 326 -9.83 -8.83 3.65
N GLY A 327 -9.46 -8.67 2.39
CA GLY A 327 -10.22 -7.96 1.37
C GLY A 327 -9.70 -6.55 1.07
N TYR A 328 -8.64 -6.09 1.71
CA TYR A 328 -8.03 -4.80 1.42
C TYR A 328 -7.36 -4.81 0.05
N THR A 329 -7.65 -3.77 -0.73
CA THR A 329 -7.18 -3.65 -2.12
C THR A 329 -5.79 -3.02 -2.15
N LEU A 330 -4.83 -3.72 -2.76
CA LEU A 330 -3.50 -3.19 -3.07
C LEU A 330 -3.46 -2.51 -4.43
N MET A 331 -4.10 -3.13 -5.43
CA MET A 331 -4.21 -2.58 -6.78
C MET A 331 -5.57 -2.89 -7.38
N HIS A 332 -6.17 -1.90 -8.01
CA HIS A 332 -7.37 -2.01 -8.82
C HIS A 332 -7.31 -0.92 -9.90
N PRO A 333 -7.88 -1.08 -11.11
CA PRO A 333 -7.68 -0.08 -12.17
C PRO A 333 -8.32 1.29 -11.88
N SER A 334 -9.28 1.35 -10.96
CA SER A 334 -9.84 2.61 -10.45
C SER A 334 -8.89 3.37 -9.50
N LEU A 335 -7.82 2.72 -9.02
CA LEU A 335 -6.79 3.38 -8.23
C LEU A 335 -5.78 4.08 -9.14
N THR A 336 -5.26 5.21 -8.66
CA THR A 336 -4.11 5.86 -9.26
C THR A 336 -2.91 4.92 -9.26
N ARG A 337 -2.13 4.92 -10.33
CA ARG A 337 -0.96 4.04 -10.45
C ARG A 337 0.03 4.31 -9.32
N PRO A 338 0.62 3.27 -8.71
CA PRO A 338 1.49 3.44 -7.54
C PRO A 338 2.64 4.43 -7.73
N TYR A 339 3.24 4.49 -8.92
CA TYR A 339 4.33 5.42 -9.23
C TYR A 339 3.91 6.90 -9.21
N LEU A 340 2.62 7.19 -9.42
CA LEU A 340 2.06 8.55 -9.45
C LEU A 340 1.49 8.99 -8.09
N LEU A 341 1.51 8.11 -7.09
CA LEU A 341 1.00 8.41 -5.76
C LEU A 341 2.03 9.21 -4.96
N SER A 342 1.60 10.36 -4.44
CA SER A 342 2.37 11.15 -3.47
C SER A 342 2.05 10.79 -2.02
N GLU A 343 0.88 10.24 -1.77
CA GLU A 343 0.36 9.90 -0.45
C GLU A 343 -0.07 8.43 -0.41
N PRO A 344 -0.01 7.77 0.76
CA PRO A 344 -0.37 6.37 0.90
C PRO A 344 -1.87 6.19 0.61
N PRO A 345 -2.26 5.17 -0.16
CA PRO A 345 -3.66 4.93 -0.48
C PRO A 345 -4.43 4.58 0.79
N LEU A 346 -5.70 4.99 0.85
CA LEU A 346 -6.60 4.51 1.89
C LEU A 346 -6.84 3.02 1.69
N HIS A 347 -6.43 2.21 2.67
CA HIS A 347 -6.68 0.78 2.68
C HIS A 347 -8.18 0.52 2.73
N THR A 348 -8.72 0.19 1.56
CA THR A 348 -10.16 0.08 1.32
C THR A 348 -10.47 -1.31 0.82
N ASP A 349 -11.58 -1.86 1.32
CA ASP A 349 -12.05 -3.16 0.90
C ASP A 349 -12.48 -3.16 -0.58
N ILE A 350 -12.17 -4.25 -1.28
CA ILE A 350 -12.49 -4.45 -2.70
C ILE A 350 -13.98 -4.25 -3.04
N ILE A 351 -14.88 -4.51 -2.09
CA ILE A 351 -16.32 -4.29 -2.25
C ILE A 351 -16.67 -2.86 -2.67
N HIS A 352 -15.86 -1.87 -2.30
CA HIS A 352 -16.10 -0.46 -2.62
C HIS A 352 -15.61 -0.06 -4.01
N TYR A 353 -14.72 -0.85 -4.62
CA TYR A 353 -14.23 -0.63 -5.98
C TYR A 353 -15.04 -1.44 -7.01
N GLU A 354 -15.47 -2.63 -6.62
CA GLU A 354 -16.29 -3.55 -7.40
C GLU A 354 -17.78 -3.30 -7.14
N ASN A 355 -18.31 -2.20 -7.68
CA ASN A 355 -19.72 -1.81 -7.55
C ASN A 355 -20.65 -2.60 -8.50
N ILE A 356 -20.45 -3.92 -8.58
CA ILE A 356 -21.21 -4.83 -9.44
C ILE A 356 -22.25 -5.59 -8.62
N PRO A 357 -23.53 -5.65 -9.06
CA PRO A 357 -24.54 -6.47 -8.40
C PRO A 357 -24.07 -7.92 -8.20
N LYS A 358 -24.31 -8.46 -7.00
CA LYS A 358 -23.90 -9.83 -6.58
C LYS A 358 -22.39 -10.03 -6.38
N PHE A 359 -21.56 -8.99 -6.48
CA PHE A 359 -20.13 -9.11 -6.16
C PHE A 359 -19.86 -9.54 -4.71
N GLU A 360 -20.75 -9.23 -3.76
CA GLU A 360 -20.60 -9.67 -2.36
C GLU A 360 -20.42 -11.19 -2.22
N LEU A 361 -21.16 -11.98 -3.02
CA LEU A 361 -21.00 -13.43 -3.04
C LEU A 361 -19.65 -13.86 -3.63
N VAL A 362 -19.20 -13.18 -4.69
CA VAL A 362 -17.88 -13.41 -5.30
C VAL A 362 -16.78 -13.11 -4.30
N ARG A 363 -16.85 -11.96 -3.62
CA ARG A 363 -15.92 -11.54 -2.57
C ARG A 363 -15.82 -12.57 -1.45
N GLN A 364 -16.95 -13.10 -0.97
CA GLN A 364 -16.97 -14.15 0.05
C GLN A 364 -16.24 -15.42 -0.42
N ASN A 365 -16.42 -15.81 -1.68
CA ASN A 365 -15.71 -16.95 -2.27
C ASN A 365 -14.21 -16.69 -2.48
N ILE A 366 -13.84 -15.48 -2.92
CA ILE A 366 -12.45 -15.04 -3.05
C ILE A 366 -11.72 -15.17 -1.70
N LEU A 367 -12.34 -14.74 -0.60
CA LEU A 367 -11.73 -14.75 0.73
C LEU A 367 -11.77 -16.11 1.44
N SER A 368 -12.58 -17.06 0.96
CA SER A 368 -12.74 -18.38 1.60
C SER A 368 -12.05 -19.52 0.84
N ILE A 369 -11.85 -19.39 -0.47
CA ILE A 369 -11.32 -20.45 -1.33
C ILE A 369 -10.01 -19.95 -2.00
N PRO A 370 -8.88 -20.66 -1.84
CA PRO A 370 -7.57 -20.19 -2.32
C PRO A 370 -7.43 -20.18 -3.84
N LEU A 371 -8.24 -20.95 -4.58
CA LEU A 371 -8.25 -20.96 -6.05
C LEU A 371 -9.68 -21.22 -6.50
N GLY A 372 -10.22 -20.34 -7.34
CA GLY A 372 -11.58 -20.50 -7.81
C GLY A 372 -11.92 -19.60 -8.98
N SER A 373 -13.12 -19.81 -9.51
CA SER A 373 -13.71 -18.97 -10.53
C SER A 373 -15.22 -18.88 -10.33
N GLN A 374 -15.79 -17.73 -10.63
CA GLN A 374 -17.23 -17.50 -10.55
C GLN A 374 -17.67 -16.54 -11.65
N ILE A 375 -18.79 -16.88 -12.29
CA ILE A 375 -19.41 -16.04 -13.30
C ILE A 375 -20.66 -15.41 -12.69
N ILE A 376 -20.83 -14.11 -12.90
CA ILE A 376 -22.04 -13.39 -12.56
C ILE A 376 -22.62 -12.70 -13.80
N THR A 377 -23.93 -12.76 -13.94
CA THR A 377 -24.67 -12.04 -14.99
C THR A 377 -25.03 -10.66 -14.48
N VAL A 378 -24.65 -9.63 -15.23
CA VAL A 378 -24.76 -8.23 -14.83
C VAL A 378 -25.60 -7.45 -15.85
N PRO A 379 -26.60 -6.68 -15.41
CA PRO A 379 -27.38 -5.81 -16.30
C PRO A 379 -26.53 -4.71 -16.95
N VAL A 380 -26.88 -4.31 -18.18
CA VAL A 380 -26.17 -3.23 -18.92
C VAL A 380 -26.30 -1.85 -18.25
N ASN A 381 -27.37 -1.65 -17.48
CA ASN A 381 -27.61 -0.38 -16.77
C ASN A 381 -26.84 -0.25 -15.45
N SER A 382 -26.12 -1.29 -15.01
CA SER A 382 -25.29 -1.23 -13.81
C SER A 382 -24.08 -0.32 -14.03
N SER A 383 -23.75 0.48 -13.01
CA SER A 383 -22.56 1.33 -13.02
C SER A 383 -21.32 0.45 -12.99
N LEU A 384 -20.76 0.21 -14.16
CA LEU A 384 -19.45 -0.40 -14.26
C LEU A 384 -18.40 0.69 -14.28
N SER A 385 -17.25 0.37 -13.71
CA SER A 385 -16.01 1.08 -13.96
C SER A 385 -15.79 1.25 -15.48
N TRP A 386 -15.09 2.32 -15.85
CA TRP A 386 -14.85 2.84 -17.20
C TRP A 386 -14.50 1.81 -18.31
N HIS A 387 -14.06 0.60 -17.96
CA HIS A 387 -13.65 -0.46 -18.90
C HIS A 387 -14.72 -0.89 -19.91
N VAL A 388 -16.02 -0.73 -19.62
CA VAL A 388 -17.09 -1.35 -20.44
C VAL A 388 -17.79 -0.38 -21.36
N ASN A 389 -17.52 0.93 -21.27
CA ASN A 389 -18.06 1.88 -22.25
C ASN A 389 -17.61 1.52 -23.69
N LYS A 390 -16.46 0.83 -23.84
CA LYS A 390 -15.95 0.30 -25.11
C LYS A 390 -16.62 -1.00 -25.59
N LEU A 391 -17.41 -1.67 -24.74
CA LEU A 391 -17.99 -3.00 -25.00
C LEU A 391 -19.54 -3.01 -25.01
N ARG A 392 -20.18 -1.83 -24.94
CA ARG A 392 -21.64 -1.73 -25.06
C ARG A 392 -22.07 -2.07 -26.48
N GLU A 393 -22.56 -3.29 -26.69
CA GLU A 393 -23.26 -3.67 -27.91
C GLU A 393 -24.73 -3.20 -27.84
N VAL A 394 -25.19 -2.58 -28.93
CA VAL A 394 -26.59 -2.15 -29.06
C VAL A 394 -27.50 -3.39 -29.09
N GLY A 395 -28.39 -3.53 -28.10
CA GLY A 395 -29.41 -4.58 -28.04
C GLY A 395 -29.17 -5.72 -27.03
N LYS A 396 -28.05 -5.73 -26.28
CA LYS A 396 -27.87 -6.66 -25.15
C LYS A 396 -28.45 -6.09 -23.85
N GLU A 397 -29.18 -6.91 -23.09
CA GLU A 397 -29.74 -6.53 -21.78
C GLU A 397 -28.81 -6.85 -20.60
N ALA A 398 -27.93 -7.85 -20.77
CA ALA A 398 -26.95 -8.27 -19.76
C ALA A 398 -25.67 -8.84 -20.40
N TYR A 399 -24.57 -8.81 -19.65
CA TYR A 399 -23.31 -9.49 -19.97
C TYR A 399 -22.85 -10.35 -18.80
N ASN A 400 -22.01 -11.35 -19.09
CA ASN A 400 -21.41 -12.19 -18.08
C ASN A 400 -20.02 -11.66 -17.71
N VAL A 401 -19.76 -11.54 -16.42
CA VAL A 401 -18.46 -11.18 -15.86
C VAL A 401 -17.90 -12.42 -15.18
N SER A 402 -16.75 -12.87 -15.65
CA SER A 402 -16.01 -13.99 -15.07
C SER A 402 -14.92 -13.47 -14.15
N TYR A 403 -14.98 -13.86 -12.89
CA TYR A 403 -13.92 -13.67 -11.91
C TYR A 403 -13.15 -14.97 -11.78
N ALA A 404 -11.84 -14.92 -11.93
CA ALA A 404 -10.95 -16.02 -11.57
C ALA A 404 -9.94 -15.51 -10.55
N TRP A 405 -9.69 -16.24 -9.48
CA TRP A 405 -8.78 -15.81 -8.42
C TRP A 405 -7.87 -16.94 -7.97
N LYS A 406 -6.69 -16.55 -7.51
CA LYS A 406 -5.69 -17.45 -6.94
C LYS A 406 -4.90 -16.75 -5.83
N MET A 407 -4.76 -17.44 -4.70
CA MET A 407 -3.85 -17.07 -3.63
C MET A 407 -2.41 -17.23 -4.12
N VAL A 408 -1.63 -16.17 -4.00
CA VAL A 408 -0.23 -16.14 -4.40
C VAL A 408 0.58 -16.97 -3.40
N GLN A 409 1.39 -17.90 -3.92
CA GLN A 409 2.14 -18.87 -3.11
C GLN A 409 3.00 -18.15 -2.06
N ASP A 410 3.02 -18.69 -0.84
CA ASP A 410 3.81 -18.19 0.29
C ASP A 410 3.54 -16.73 0.68
N THR A 411 2.37 -16.19 0.35
CA THR A 411 1.94 -14.83 0.72
C THR A 411 0.50 -14.79 1.24
N SER A 412 0.07 -13.63 1.72
CA SER A 412 -1.32 -13.33 2.07
C SER A 412 -2.12 -12.67 0.94
N PHE A 413 -1.60 -12.64 -0.29
CA PHE A 413 -2.25 -11.93 -1.40
C PHE A 413 -3.08 -12.86 -2.29
N ILE A 414 -4.16 -12.31 -2.83
CA ILE A 414 -5.04 -12.99 -3.77
C ILE A 414 -5.10 -12.14 -5.03
N LEU A 415 -4.63 -12.70 -6.14
CA LEU A 415 -4.73 -12.10 -7.46
C LEU A 415 -6.07 -12.49 -8.07
N CYS A 416 -6.80 -11.51 -8.60
CA CYS A 416 -8.01 -11.74 -9.36
C CYS A 416 -7.88 -11.19 -10.78
N VAL A 417 -8.30 -12.02 -11.75
CA VAL A 417 -8.49 -11.65 -13.15
C VAL A 417 -9.98 -11.58 -13.40
N VAL A 418 -10.43 -10.44 -13.92
CA VAL A 418 -11.81 -10.19 -14.29
C VAL A 418 -11.89 -10.11 -15.81
N VAL A 419 -12.80 -10.87 -16.41
CA VAL A 419 -13.01 -10.91 -17.87
C VAL A 419 -14.49 -10.71 -18.18
N ILE A 420 -14.78 -9.75 -19.05
CA ILE A 420 -16.13 -9.50 -19.57
C ILE A 420 -16.32 -10.34 -20.82
N GLN A 421 -17.37 -11.16 -20.86
CA GLN A 421 -17.66 -12.05 -21.98
C GLN A 421 -18.54 -11.37 -23.05
N PRO A 422 -18.32 -11.66 -24.34
CA PRO A 422 -17.31 -12.57 -24.89
C PRO A 422 -15.89 -11.99 -24.82
N GLU A 423 -14.91 -12.86 -24.58
CA GLU A 423 -13.51 -12.45 -24.54
C GLU A 423 -13.08 -11.96 -25.93
N ILE A 424 -12.57 -10.73 -26.00
CA ILE A 424 -11.99 -10.17 -27.23
C ILE A 424 -10.47 -10.23 -27.08
N PRO A 425 -9.81 -11.28 -27.62
CA PRO A 425 -8.38 -11.44 -27.45
C PRO A 425 -7.63 -10.31 -28.14
N VAL A 426 -6.61 -9.75 -27.47
CA VAL A 426 -5.72 -8.79 -28.09
C VAL A 426 -4.83 -9.52 -29.09
N LYS A 427 -5.01 -9.23 -30.39
CA LYS A 427 -4.12 -9.74 -31.43
C LYS A 427 -2.79 -9.00 -31.37
N GLN A 428 -1.70 -9.74 -31.22
CA GLN A 428 -0.36 -9.19 -31.22
C GLN A 428 0.27 -9.31 -32.62
N LEU A 429 0.90 -8.23 -33.07
CA LEU A 429 1.67 -8.23 -34.31
C LEU A 429 2.94 -9.06 -34.13
N LYS A 430 3.12 -10.06 -35.00
CA LYS A 430 4.31 -10.91 -35.06
C LYS A 430 4.91 -10.87 -36.45
N ASN A 431 6.24 -10.79 -36.53
CA ASN A 431 7.02 -10.93 -37.75
C ASN A 431 6.59 -9.97 -38.89
N LEU A 432 6.56 -8.67 -38.62
CA LEU A 432 6.51 -7.69 -39.70
C LEU A 432 7.84 -7.69 -40.46
N ASN A 433 7.75 -7.92 -41.77
CA ASN A 433 8.86 -7.87 -42.72
C ASN A 433 8.77 -6.61 -43.60
N THR A 434 8.25 -5.50 -43.05
CA THR A 434 8.23 -4.21 -43.72
C THR A 434 9.50 -3.43 -43.40
N VAL A 435 10.01 -2.68 -44.37
CA VAL A 435 11.16 -1.80 -44.13
C VAL A 435 10.68 -0.63 -43.25
N PRO A 436 11.31 -0.37 -42.09
CA PRO A 436 11.00 0.80 -41.28
C PRO A 436 11.26 2.07 -42.11
N SER A 437 10.38 3.06 -41.97
CA SER A 437 10.61 4.40 -42.51
C SER A 437 11.96 4.94 -42.05
N SER A 438 12.65 5.68 -42.93
CA SER A 438 14.04 6.10 -42.77
C SER A 438 14.28 7.17 -41.71
N LYS A 439 13.24 7.71 -41.06
CA LYS A 439 13.37 8.77 -40.04
C LYS A 439 12.57 8.44 -38.77
N LEU A 440 13.07 7.49 -37.96
CA LEU A 440 12.56 7.26 -36.60
C LEU A 440 13.16 8.29 -35.65
N LEU A 441 12.30 9.13 -35.04
CA LEU A 441 12.70 10.11 -34.03
C LEU A 441 12.06 9.74 -32.68
N TYR A 442 12.87 9.55 -31.64
CA TYR A 442 12.38 9.30 -30.29
C TYR A 442 11.98 10.61 -29.60
N HIS A 443 10.98 10.57 -28.70
CA HIS A 443 10.39 11.78 -28.10
C HIS A 443 11.33 12.63 -27.22
N ARG A 444 12.47 12.09 -26.77
CA ARG A 444 13.45 12.80 -25.94
C ARG A 444 14.31 13.80 -26.73
N LEU A 445 13.62 14.78 -27.33
CA LEU A 445 14.22 15.85 -28.13
C LEU A 445 15.27 16.66 -27.35
N ASP A 446 15.08 16.77 -26.04
CA ASP A 446 15.98 17.42 -25.08
C ASP A 446 17.34 16.72 -24.94
N LEU A 447 17.39 15.39 -25.11
CA LEU A 447 18.62 14.61 -25.02
C LEU A 447 19.33 14.43 -26.36
N LEU A 448 18.55 14.33 -27.44
CA LEU A 448 19.07 14.08 -28.78
C LEU A 448 19.59 15.35 -29.46
N GLY A 449 19.07 16.53 -29.11
CA GLY A 449 19.48 17.81 -29.68
C GLY A 449 19.04 17.95 -31.15
N GLN A 450 17.84 18.48 -31.39
CA GLN A 450 17.32 18.68 -32.75
C GLN A 450 17.55 20.12 -33.24
N PRO A 451 18.07 20.34 -34.47
CA PRO A 451 18.41 21.66 -34.98
C PRO A 451 17.19 22.56 -35.21
N ASN A 452 16.03 21.99 -35.58
CA ASN A 452 14.77 22.73 -35.78
C ASN A 452 13.74 22.44 -34.67
N ALA A 453 14.17 22.57 -33.41
CA ALA A 453 13.27 22.49 -32.27
C ALA A 453 12.52 23.83 -32.05
N CYS A 454 11.24 23.75 -31.72
CA CYS A 454 10.39 24.88 -31.38
C CYS A 454 9.56 24.59 -30.12
N LEU A 455 8.82 25.60 -29.63
CA LEU A 455 7.86 25.42 -28.55
C LEU A 455 6.45 25.40 -29.11
N HIS A 456 5.79 24.24 -29.06
CA HIS A 456 4.38 24.08 -29.41
C HIS A 456 3.56 23.94 -28.13
N PHE A 457 2.70 24.92 -27.81
CA PHE A 457 1.98 25.01 -26.53
C PHE A 457 2.87 24.84 -25.28
N LYS A 458 4.02 25.53 -25.26
CA LYS A 458 5.04 25.46 -24.19
C LYS A 458 5.72 24.09 -24.04
N GLN A 459 5.53 23.18 -24.99
CA GLN A 459 6.18 21.87 -25.03
C GLN A 459 7.27 21.89 -26.11
N LEU A 460 8.43 21.32 -25.81
CA LEU A 460 9.50 21.15 -26.80
C LEU A 460 9.00 20.24 -27.93
N ALA A 461 9.06 20.74 -29.16
CA ALA A 461 8.51 20.08 -30.33
C ALA A 461 9.36 20.30 -31.59
N THR A 462 9.04 19.57 -32.66
CA THR A 462 9.62 19.73 -33.99
C THR A 462 8.57 19.44 -35.07
N LEU A 463 8.61 20.22 -36.15
CA LEU A 463 7.78 20.00 -37.35
C LEU A 463 8.44 19.04 -38.34
N GLU A 464 9.70 18.66 -38.14
CA GLU A 464 10.43 17.85 -39.11
C GLU A 464 9.93 16.42 -39.23
N SER A 465 9.48 15.84 -38.12
CA SER A 465 9.02 14.45 -38.09
C SER A 465 8.17 14.18 -36.84
N PRO A 466 7.24 13.21 -36.91
CA PRO A 466 6.55 12.72 -35.73
C PRO A 466 7.50 12.02 -34.76
N THR A 467 7.29 12.18 -33.44
CA THR A 467 8.08 11.47 -32.43
C THR A 467 7.41 10.17 -32.00
N VAL A 468 8.22 9.17 -31.64
CA VAL A 468 7.79 7.94 -30.97
C VAL A 468 8.06 8.05 -29.47
N MET A 469 7.03 7.78 -28.67
CA MET A 469 7.11 7.60 -27.22
C MET A 469 6.69 6.18 -26.87
N LEU A 470 7.44 5.55 -25.96
CA LEU A 470 7.11 4.27 -25.36
C LEU A 470 6.66 4.50 -23.92
N SER A 471 5.44 4.08 -23.60
CA SER A 471 4.97 4.12 -22.21
C SER A 471 5.67 3.06 -21.36
N ALA A 472 5.56 3.17 -20.03
CA ALA A 472 6.08 2.16 -19.10
C ALA A 472 5.56 0.74 -19.40
N GLY A 473 4.31 0.60 -19.87
CA GLY A 473 3.72 -0.69 -20.24
C GLY A 473 4.39 -1.37 -21.45
N SER A 474 5.24 -0.65 -22.21
CA SER A 474 6.02 -1.17 -23.34
C SER A 474 7.29 -1.89 -22.89
N PHE A 475 7.70 -1.75 -21.62
CA PHE A 475 8.92 -2.34 -21.06
C PHE A 475 8.62 -3.63 -20.32
N SER A 476 9.63 -4.49 -20.19
CA SER A 476 9.53 -5.74 -19.44
C SER A 476 9.40 -5.48 -17.93
N SER A 477 10.09 -4.46 -17.41
CA SER A 477 9.85 -3.89 -16.08
C SER A 477 9.42 -2.41 -16.23
N PRO A 478 8.11 -2.13 -16.14
CA PRO A 478 7.59 -0.77 -16.05
C PRO A 478 8.19 0.04 -14.91
N TYR A 479 8.45 -0.59 -13.76
CA TYR A 479 9.04 0.08 -12.59
C TYR A 479 10.49 0.52 -12.85
N GLU A 480 11.33 -0.35 -13.41
CA GLU A 480 12.72 0.00 -13.73
C GLU A 480 12.78 1.14 -14.74
N HIS A 481 11.91 1.08 -15.76
CA HIS A 481 11.77 2.18 -16.69
C HIS A 481 11.42 3.47 -15.94
N LEU A 482 10.36 3.52 -15.14
CA LEU A 482 9.92 4.75 -14.49
C LEU A 482 10.90 5.30 -13.45
N SER A 483 11.51 4.43 -12.64
CA SER A 483 12.37 4.81 -11.51
C SER A 483 13.71 5.42 -11.91
N GLN A 484 14.23 5.11 -13.11
CA GLN A 484 15.51 5.64 -13.60
C GLN A 484 15.28 6.78 -14.60
N PRO A 485 16.08 7.86 -14.58
CA PRO A 485 16.03 8.85 -15.65
C PRO A 485 16.53 8.23 -16.97
N GLU A 486 15.88 8.52 -18.10
CA GLU A 486 16.46 8.10 -19.38
C GLU A 486 17.67 9.00 -19.70
N THR A 487 18.77 8.37 -20.11
CA THR A 487 19.99 9.05 -20.55
C THR A 487 20.07 9.08 -22.07
N LYS A 488 20.89 9.98 -22.62
CA LYS A 488 21.12 10.06 -24.08
C LYS A 488 21.51 8.70 -24.66
N ARG A 489 22.42 7.97 -23.99
CA ARG A 489 22.87 6.63 -24.39
C ARG A 489 21.73 5.61 -24.43
N MET A 490 20.82 5.63 -23.45
CA MET A 490 19.66 4.74 -23.43
C MET A 490 18.72 5.04 -24.60
N VAL A 491 18.45 6.32 -24.86
CA VAL A 491 17.60 6.76 -25.97
C VAL A 491 18.19 6.39 -27.32
N GLU A 492 19.50 6.56 -27.50
CA GLU A 492 20.22 6.13 -28.71
C GLU A 492 20.13 4.61 -28.89
N HIS A 493 20.26 3.84 -27.82
CA HIS A 493 20.09 2.38 -27.86
C HIS A 493 18.66 1.98 -28.24
N TYR A 494 17.63 2.62 -27.66
CA TYR A 494 16.23 2.38 -28.05
C TYR A 494 16.02 2.68 -29.54
N THR A 495 16.51 3.83 -30.00
CA THR A 495 16.37 4.27 -31.39
C THR A 495 17.05 3.28 -32.33
N ALA A 496 18.29 2.87 -32.03
CA ALA A 496 19.03 1.89 -32.81
C ALA A 496 18.32 0.53 -32.87
N TYR A 497 17.83 0.01 -31.74
CA TYR A 497 17.10 -1.26 -31.71
C TYR A 497 15.80 -1.21 -32.54
N LEU A 498 15.07 -0.10 -32.47
CA LEU A 498 13.80 0.08 -33.19
C LEU A 498 13.97 0.33 -34.68
N SER A 499 15.09 0.95 -35.10
CA SER A 499 15.40 1.21 -36.51
C SER A 499 16.21 0.10 -37.19
N ASP A 500 16.78 -0.82 -36.40
CA ASP A 500 17.55 -1.93 -36.92
C ASP A 500 16.69 -2.85 -37.80
N ASN A 501 17.23 -3.28 -38.95
CA ASN A 501 16.59 -4.26 -39.84
C ASN A 501 17.23 -5.65 -39.74
N THR A 502 18.44 -5.72 -39.20
CA THR A 502 19.23 -6.96 -39.13
C THR A 502 18.77 -7.88 -38.00
N ARG A 503 18.04 -7.35 -37.02
CA ARG A 503 17.66 -8.01 -35.76
C ARG A 503 18.87 -8.48 -34.94
N LEU A 504 20.04 -7.88 -35.15
CA LEU A 504 21.27 -8.19 -34.42
C LEU A 504 21.43 -7.35 -33.14
N ILE A 505 20.74 -6.22 -33.03
CA ILE A 505 20.81 -5.38 -31.84
C ILE A 505 20.04 -6.03 -30.69
N ALA A 506 20.71 -6.15 -29.54
CA ALA A 506 20.11 -6.70 -28.33
C ALA A 506 18.93 -5.85 -27.85
N ASN A 507 17.85 -6.53 -27.48
CA ASN A 507 16.63 -5.90 -26.97
C ASN A 507 16.93 -5.13 -25.67
N PRO A 508 16.67 -3.81 -25.61
CA PRO A 508 16.94 -2.98 -24.43
C PRO A 508 15.89 -3.11 -23.31
N GLY A 509 15.23 -4.27 -23.19
CA GLY A 509 14.20 -4.52 -22.19
C GLY A 509 12.78 -4.21 -22.64
N LEU A 510 12.52 -4.04 -23.94
CA LEU A 510 11.17 -3.85 -24.49
C LEU A 510 10.41 -5.18 -24.58
N LYS A 511 9.08 -5.13 -24.43
CA LYS A 511 8.22 -6.28 -24.76
C LYS A 511 8.35 -6.62 -26.25
N PHE A 512 8.27 -7.90 -26.59
CA PHE A 512 8.56 -8.39 -27.94
C PHE A 512 7.66 -7.81 -29.06
N SER A 513 6.43 -7.39 -28.74
CA SER A 513 5.47 -6.83 -29.69
C SER A 513 5.79 -5.38 -30.07
N VAL A 514 6.49 -4.65 -29.21
CA VAL A 514 6.68 -3.19 -29.32
C VAL A 514 7.40 -2.80 -30.60
N ARG A 515 8.46 -3.53 -30.99
CA ARG A 515 9.17 -3.26 -32.24
C ARG A 515 8.26 -3.37 -33.46
N ASN A 516 7.44 -4.40 -33.51
CA ASN A 516 6.49 -4.61 -34.61
C ASN A 516 5.43 -3.50 -34.66
N GLU A 517 4.98 -3.01 -33.50
CA GLU A 517 4.03 -1.90 -33.42
C GLU A 517 4.64 -0.55 -33.84
N VAL A 518 5.89 -0.29 -33.44
CA VAL A 518 6.63 0.90 -33.89
C VAL A 518 6.81 0.87 -35.41
N MET A 519 7.09 -0.29 -36.00
CA MET A 519 7.18 -0.47 -37.45
C MET A 519 5.81 -0.31 -38.13
N ALA A 520 4.76 -0.96 -37.64
CA ALA A 520 3.43 -0.87 -38.23
C ALA A 520 2.90 0.57 -38.23
N THR A 521 3.15 1.32 -37.16
CA THR A 521 2.73 2.72 -37.04
C THR A 521 3.57 3.69 -37.86
N SER A 522 4.73 3.29 -38.41
CA SER A 522 5.54 4.20 -39.24
C SER A 522 4.88 4.52 -40.58
N HIS A 523 4.17 3.56 -41.17
CA HIS A 523 3.45 3.79 -42.43
C HIS A 523 2.33 4.83 -42.29
N VAL A 524 1.70 4.89 -41.11
CA VAL A 524 0.69 5.92 -40.80
C VAL A 524 1.34 7.31 -40.75
N THR A 525 2.56 7.40 -40.21
CA THR A 525 3.27 8.68 -40.18
C THR A 525 3.75 9.13 -41.55
N ASP A 526 4.18 8.21 -42.41
CA ASP A 526 4.56 8.56 -43.79
C ASP A 526 3.36 9.16 -44.54
N GLU A 527 2.18 8.54 -44.42
CA GLU A 527 0.93 9.05 -44.99
C GLU A 527 0.55 10.43 -44.45
N TRP A 528 0.72 10.68 -43.14
CA TRP A 528 0.47 12.02 -42.58
C TRP A 528 1.38 13.08 -43.18
N MET A 529 2.66 12.77 -43.37
CA MET A 529 3.62 13.71 -43.96
C MET A 529 3.26 13.98 -45.43
N THR A 530 2.92 12.94 -46.21
CA THR A 530 2.47 13.11 -47.60
C THR A 530 1.21 13.98 -47.71
N GLN A 531 0.21 13.77 -46.84
CA GLN A 531 -0.99 14.61 -46.81
C GLN A 531 -0.72 16.06 -46.43
N MET A 532 0.33 16.33 -45.65
CA MET A 532 0.70 17.70 -45.28
C MET A 532 1.35 18.47 -46.42
N GLU A 533 2.05 17.78 -47.30
CA GLU A 533 2.69 18.35 -48.49
C GLU A 533 1.68 18.57 -49.65
N MET A 534 0.49 17.97 -49.56
CA MET A 534 -0.57 18.14 -50.55
C MET A 534 -1.34 19.46 -50.38
N SER A 535 -1.35 20.28 -51.43
CA SER A 535 -2.05 21.58 -51.49
C SER A 535 -3.56 21.50 -51.23
N SER A 536 -4.19 20.36 -51.51
CA SER A 536 -5.62 20.11 -51.25
C SER A 536 -5.97 20.04 -49.76
N TYR A 537 -5.00 19.82 -48.88
CA TYR A 537 -5.19 19.74 -47.42
C TYR A 537 -4.69 20.96 -46.66
N GLU A 538 -4.14 21.97 -47.35
CA GLU A 538 -3.47 23.13 -46.77
C GLU A 538 -4.40 23.95 -45.84
N GLN A 539 -5.69 24.10 -46.20
CA GLN A 539 -6.68 24.74 -45.33
C GLN A 539 -7.00 23.93 -44.06
N LEU A 540 -7.13 22.60 -44.17
CA LEU A 540 -7.44 21.73 -43.03
C LEU A 540 -6.27 21.64 -42.04
N ASN A 541 -5.04 21.62 -42.56
CA ASN A 541 -3.82 21.54 -41.74
C ASN A 541 -3.68 22.74 -40.78
N SER A 542 -4.25 23.90 -41.11
CA SER A 542 -4.25 25.07 -40.23
C SER A 542 -5.10 24.91 -38.95
N TYR A 543 -6.04 23.97 -38.93
CA TYR A 543 -6.92 23.70 -37.78
C TYR A 543 -6.52 22.45 -36.98
N ILE A 544 -5.63 21.60 -37.52
CA ILE A 544 -5.21 20.36 -36.86
C ILE A 544 -4.14 20.68 -35.81
N VAL A 545 -4.52 20.61 -34.53
CA VAL A 545 -3.60 20.87 -33.42
C VAL A 545 -2.53 19.79 -33.30
N ARG A 546 -2.94 18.51 -33.34
CA ARG A 546 -2.04 17.34 -33.22
C ARG A 546 -2.64 16.13 -33.94
N ARG A 547 -1.80 15.33 -34.60
CA ARG A 547 -2.12 13.97 -35.06
C ARG A 547 -1.42 12.98 -34.14
N TYR A 548 -2.11 11.91 -33.73
CA TYR A 548 -1.49 10.88 -32.91
C TYR A 548 -2.09 9.51 -33.18
N ILE A 549 -1.27 8.47 -32.98
CA ILE A 549 -1.68 7.07 -33.03
C ILE A 549 -1.08 6.37 -31.83
N ALA A 550 -1.92 5.61 -31.14
CA ALA A 550 -1.56 4.85 -29.95
C ALA A 550 -1.87 3.37 -30.19
N THR A 551 -1.07 2.51 -29.58
CA THR A 551 -1.21 1.05 -29.66
C THR A 551 -1.51 0.46 -28.29
N PRO A 552 -2.07 -0.77 -28.22
CA PRO A 552 -2.36 -1.42 -26.95
C PRO A 552 -1.13 -1.60 -26.06
N ASN A 553 0.06 -1.90 -26.60
CA ASN A 553 1.29 -2.05 -25.80
C ASN A 553 1.99 -0.71 -25.50
N GLY A 554 1.31 0.42 -25.72
CA GLY A 554 1.77 1.72 -25.25
C GLY A 554 2.77 2.45 -26.14
N VAL A 555 2.88 2.07 -27.42
CA VAL A 555 3.56 2.89 -28.44
C VAL A 555 2.66 4.06 -28.81
N LEU A 556 3.17 5.29 -28.70
CA LEU A 556 2.53 6.52 -29.15
C LEU A 556 3.39 7.18 -30.22
N ARG A 557 2.79 7.51 -31.36
CA ARG A 557 3.36 8.48 -32.30
C ARG A 557 2.57 9.77 -32.27
N ILE A 558 3.26 10.92 -32.29
CA ILE A 558 2.63 12.23 -32.22
C ILE A 558 3.28 13.21 -33.20
N TYR A 559 2.45 13.99 -33.88
CA TYR A 559 2.85 15.10 -34.73
C TYR A 559 2.10 16.39 -34.36
N PRO A 560 2.73 17.58 -34.30
CA PRO A 560 4.18 17.80 -34.36
C PRO A 560 4.94 16.94 -33.35
N GLY A 561 6.13 16.46 -33.74
CA GLY A 561 6.95 15.61 -32.88
C GLY A 561 7.21 16.33 -31.56
N SER A 562 6.83 15.74 -30.43
CA SER A 562 6.79 16.42 -29.13
C SER A 562 7.48 15.62 -28.01
N LEU A 563 8.06 16.32 -27.05
CA LEU A 563 8.63 15.75 -25.82
C LEU A 563 7.54 15.35 -24.83
N MET A 564 7.28 14.06 -24.68
CA MET A 564 6.28 13.53 -23.74
C MET A 564 6.86 13.25 -22.34
N ASP A 565 6.00 13.41 -21.33
CA ASP A 565 6.27 12.92 -19.97
C ASP A 565 6.42 11.40 -20.00
N LYS A 566 7.48 10.87 -19.37
CA LYS A 566 7.79 9.46 -19.30
C LYS A 566 6.70 8.62 -18.61
N ALA A 567 5.98 9.19 -17.65
CA ALA A 567 4.89 8.53 -16.95
C ALA A 567 3.56 8.56 -17.74
N PHE A 568 3.51 9.28 -18.86
CA PHE A 568 2.36 9.29 -19.73
C PHE A 568 2.07 7.89 -20.29
N ASP A 569 0.80 7.53 -20.36
CA ASP A 569 0.38 6.22 -20.86
C ASP A 569 -0.81 6.41 -21.81
N PRO A 570 -0.60 6.19 -23.12
CA PRO A 570 -1.63 6.42 -24.11
C PRO A 570 -2.78 5.40 -24.01
N THR A 571 -2.59 4.27 -23.34
CA THR A 571 -3.59 3.18 -23.23
C THR A 571 -4.73 3.53 -22.29
N ARG A 572 -4.51 4.49 -21.38
CA ARG A 572 -5.47 4.96 -20.37
C ARG A 572 -6.04 6.35 -20.68
N ARG A 573 -5.76 6.90 -21.86
CA ARG A 573 -6.33 8.19 -22.29
C ARG A 573 -7.84 8.03 -22.50
N GLN A 574 -8.62 8.84 -21.79
CA GLN A 574 -10.08 8.97 -21.97
C GLN A 574 -10.41 9.77 -23.21
#